data_AF-A0A7K4A137-F1
#
_entry.id   AF-A0A7K4A137-F1
#
_cell.length_a   1.000
_cell.length_b   1.000
_cell.length_c   1.000
_cell.angle_alpha   90.00
_cell.angle_beta   90.00
_cell.angle_gamma   90.00
#
_symmetry.space_group_name_H-M   'P 1'
#
loop_
_entity.id
_entity.type
_entity.pdbx_description
1 polymer ?
#
loop_
_entity_poly.entity_id
_entity_poly.type
_entity_poly.pdbx_seq_one_letter_code
_entity_poly.pdbx_strand_id
1 'polypeptide(L)' 'MAARSWREAKEIADREGAELVFHNYDTKEYGACSRDTTFGCFIKGEFIEERCICMPAKFSPEELEKKERAFIAENPGWGK' A
#
# COMPACT_ATOMS: atom_id res chain seq x y z
N MET A 1 7.39 6.81 -10.30
CA MET A 1 6.37 6.11 -11.13
C MET A 1 5.47 5.38 -10.17
N ALA A 2 4.16 5.60 -10.20
CA ALA A 2 3.22 4.87 -9.35
C ALA A 2 3.17 3.41 -9.82
N ALA A 3 3.40 2.46 -8.90
CA ALA A 3 3.27 1.05 -9.21
C ALA A 3 1.78 0.69 -9.32
N ARG A 4 1.49 -0.32 -10.14
CA ARG A 4 0.12 -0.83 -10.36
C ARG A 4 -0.10 -2.24 -9.80
N SER A 5 0.92 -2.80 -9.16
CA SER A 5 0.88 -4.14 -8.57
C SER A 5 1.89 -4.26 -7.43
N TRP A 6 1.70 -5.28 -6.59
CA TRP A 6 2.66 -5.63 -5.54
C TRP A 6 4.05 -5.98 -6.09
N ARG A 7 4.13 -6.52 -7.31
CA ARG A 7 5.40 -6.80 -7.98
C ARG A 7 6.16 -5.51 -8.26
N GLU A 8 5.51 -4.55 -8.91
CA GLU A 8 6.13 -3.26 -9.21
C GLU A 8 6.47 -2.48 -7.92
N ALA A 9 5.61 -2.54 -6.90
CA ALA A 9 5.89 -1.93 -5.60
C ALA A 9 7.14 -2.51 -4.93
N LYS A 10 7.34 -3.83 -5.05
CA LYS A 10 8.53 -4.51 -4.54
C LYS A 10 9.77 -4.12 -5.32
N GLU A 11 9.71 -4.04 -6.65
CA GLU A 11 10.83 -3.58 -7.47
C GLU A 11 11.25 -2.15 -7.11
N ILE A 12 10.29 -1.28 -6.80
CA ILE A 12 10.55 0.07 -6.29
C ILE A 12 11.22 -0.01 -4.91
N ALA A 13 10.69 -0.84 -4.00
CA ALA A 13 11.25 -0.97 -2.65
C ALA A 13 12.69 -1.52 -2.67
N ASP A 14 12.98 -2.51 -3.51
CA ASP A 14 14.32 -3.09 -3.66
C ASP A 14 15.30 -2.07 -4.25
N ARG A 15 14.86 -1.25 -5.21
CA ARG A 15 15.68 -0.18 -5.79
C ARG A 15 15.98 0.95 -4.80
N GLU A 16 14.99 1.30 -3.97
CA GLU A 16 15.06 2.45 -3.06
C GLU A 16 15.52 2.07 -1.65
N GLY A 17 15.71 0.78 -1.37
CA GLY A 17 16.08 0.27 -0.05
C GLY A 17 14.97 0.43 0.98
N ALA A 18 13.71 0.48 0.55
CA ALA A 18 12.57 0.69 1.43
C ALA A 18 12.17 -0.60 2.16
N GLU A 19 11.82 -0.46 3.44
CA GLU A 19 11.45 -1.60 4.28
C GLU A 19 10.00 -2.06 4.07
N LEU A 20 9.15 -1.16 3.55
CA LEU A 20 7.71 -1.37 3.42
C LEU A 20 7.24 -1.10 1.98
N VAL A 21 6.15 -1.76 1.63
CA VAL A 21 5.35 -1.53 0.43
C VAL A 21 3.93 -1.21 0.84
N PHE A 22 3.23 -0.46 0.01
CA PHE A 22 1.83 -0.10 0.25
C PHE A 22 0.96 -0.33 -0.99
N HIS A 23 -0.33 -0.49 -0.72
CA HIS A 23 -1.41 -0.29 -1.68
C HIS A 23 -2.40 0.70 -1.07
N ASN A 24 -2.53 1.85 -1.71
CA ASN A 24 -3.52 2.87 -1.40
C ASN A 24 -4.82 2.50 -2.11
N TYR A 25 -5.82 2.16 -1.32
CA TYR A 25 -7.09 1.67 -1.84
C TYR A 25 -7.99 2.78 -2.36
N ASP A 26 -7.77 4.02 -1.90
CA ASP A 26 -8.52 5.20 -2.33
C ASP A 26 -8.00 5.71 -3.68
N THR A 27 -6.67 5.72 -3.88
CA THR A 27 -6.04 6.14 -5.15
C THR A 27 -5.77 5.00 -6.13
N LYS A 28 -5.88 3.74 -5.69
CA LYS A 28 -5.50 2.50 -6.42
C LYS A 28 -4.02 2.43 -6.78
N GLU A 29 -3.18 3.13 -6.04
CA GLU A 29 -1.74 3.19 -6.27
C GLU A 29 -0.99 2.22 -5.37
N TYR A 30 0.04 1.60 -5.93
CA TYR A 30 0.99 0.81 -5.18
C TYR A 30 2.33 1.54 -5.12
N GLY A 31 3.16 1.19 -4.14
CA GLY A 31 4.51 1.72 -4.08
C GLY A 31 5.29 1.22 -2.88
N ALA A 32 6.45 1.85 -2.68
CA ALA A 32 7.28 1.65 -1.52
C ALA A 32 7.05 2.79 -0.51
N CYS A 33 7.16 2.49 0.77
CA CYS A 33 7.04 3.49 1.82
C CYS A 33 7.99 3.22 2.99
N SER A 34 8.05 4.18 3.90
CA SER A 34 8.74 4.08 5.18
C SER A 34 7.73 4.08 6.33
N ARG A 35 8.19 3.77 7.54
CA ARG A 35 7.32 3.80 8.74
C ARG A 35 6.79 5.19 9.08
N ASP A 36 7.50 6.23 8.64
CA ASP A 36 7.15 7.63 8.91
C ASP A 36 6.23 8.22 7.82
N THR A 37 5.88 7.43 6.81
CA THR A 37 5.01 7.87 5.72
C THR A 37 3.55 7.84 6.14
N THR A 38 2.90 8.99 6.14
CA THR A 38 1.44 9.11 6.28
C THR A 38 0.79 9.22 4.89
N PHE A 39 -0.31 8.49 4.69
CA PHE A 39 -1.07 8.52 3.44
C PHE A 39 -2.36 9.31 3.64
N GLY A 40 -2.59 10.29 2.78
CA GLY A 40 -3.78 11.14 2.86
C GLY A 40 -3.67 12.39 2.01
N CYS A 41 -4.77 13.11 1.92
CA CYS A 41 -4.87 14.34 1.15
C CYS A 41 -5.50 15.47 1.97
N PHE A 42 -5.21 16.71 1.59
CA PHE A 42 -5.87 17.88 2.17
C PHE A 42 -7.13 18.20 1.38
N ILE A 43 -8.28 18.13 2.04
CA ILE A 43 -9.58 18.51 1.48
C ILE A 43 -10.11 19.68 2.31
N LYS A 44 -10.30 20.84 1.67
CA LYS A 44 -10.85 22.05 2.30
C LYS A 44 -10.10 22.50 3.58
N GLY A 45 -8.79 22.25 3.65
CA GLY A 45 -7.95 22.63 4.79
C GLY A 45 -7.88 21.59 5.91
N GLU A 46 -8.54 20.45 5.75
CA GLU A 46 -8.46 19.31 6.68
C GLU A 46 -7.67 18.16 6.04
N PHE A 47 -6.83 17.50 6.83
CA PHE A 47 -6.13 16.28 6.39
C PHE A 47 -7.07 15.09 6.53
N ILE A 48 -7.29 14.38 5.43
CA ILE A 48 -8.11 13.17 5.38
C ILE A 48 -7.17 11.99 5.11
N GLU A 49 -7.13 11.05 6.06
CA GLU A 49 -6.31 9.84 5.95
C GLU A 49 -6.90 8.88 4.91
N GLU A 50 -6.04 8.36 4.04
CA GLU A 50 -6.42 7.40 2.99
C GLU A 50 -6.24 5.96 3.47
N ARG A 51 -7.12 5.09 2.98
CA ARG A 51 -7.10 3.66 3.29
C ARG A 51 -5.92 2.98 2.61
N CYS A 52 -4.86 2.70 3.36
CA CYS A 52 -3.67 2.03 2.84
C CYS A 52 -3.40 0.69 3.54
N ILE A 53 -3.09 -0.34 2.75
CA ILE A 53 -2.52 -1.59 3.25
C ILE A 53 -1.01 -1.47 3.15
N CYS A 54 -0.33 -1.38 4.30
CA CYS A 54 1.13 -1.37 4.36
C CYS A 54 1.65 -2.74 4.81
N MET A 55 2.66 -3.26 4.11
CA MET A 55 3.27 -4.55 4.41
C MET A 55 4.79 -4.51 4.28
N PRO A 56 5.53 -5.37 5.00
CA PRO A 56 6.98 -5.53 4.83
C PRO A 56 7.38 -5.92 3.40
N ALA A 57 8.34 -5.18 2.82
CA ALA A 57 8.89 -5.43 1.49
C ALA A 57 9.63 -6.79 1.39
N LYS A 58 9.99 -7.39 2.53
CA LYS A 58 10.61 -8.73 2.59
C LYS A 58 9.70 -9.86 2.08
N PHE A 59 8.38 -9.68 2.07
CA PHE A 59 7.45 -10.69 1.56
C PHE A 59 7.55 -10.82 0.03
N SER A 60 7.27 -12.00 -0.50
CA SER A 60 7.17 -12.20 -1.95
C SER A 60 5.92 -11.49 -2.50
N PRO A 61 5.88 -11.15 -3.81
CA PRO A 61 4.68 -10.61 -4.43
C PRO A 61 3.44 -11.50 -4.21
N GLU A 62 3.58 -12.83 -4.27
CA GLU A 62 2.45 -13.74 -4.03
C GLU A 62 1.98 -13.73 -2.56
N GLU A 63 2.91 -13.57 -1.61
CA GLU A 63 2.56 -13.42 -0.19
C GLU A 63 1.80 -12.12 0.08
N LEU A 64 2.23 -11.02 -0.56
CA LEU A 64 1.56 -9.72 -0.46
C LEU A 64 0.13 -9.80 -1.00
N GLU A 65 -0.06 -10.34 -2.21
CA GLU A 65 -1.39 -10.55 -2.81
C GLU A 65 -2.27 -11.46 -1.95
N LYS A 66 -1.71 -12.54 -1.40
CA LYS A 66 -2.45 -13.47 -0.53
C LYS A 66 -2.92 -12.77 0.75
N LYS A 67 -2.04 -12.01 1.39
CA LYS A 67 -2.34 -11.28 2.63
C LYS A 67 -3.38 -10.19 2.41
N GLU A 68 -3.23 -9.41 1.33
CA GLU A 68 -4.23 -8.42 0.94
C GLU A 68 -5.60 -9.06 0.74
N ARG A 69 -5.69 -10.11 -0.09
CA ARG A 69 -6.96 -10.79 -0.35
C ARG A 69 -7.59 -11.34 0.93
N ALA A 70 -6.78 -11.89 1.85
CA ALA A 70 -7.26 -12.35 3.15
C ALA A 70 -7.83 -11.18 3.97
N PHE A 71 -7.11 -10.07 4.05
CA PHE A 71 -7.56 -8.88 4.75
C PHE A 71 -8.88 -8.34 4.20
N ILE A 72 -9.04 -8.25 2.88
CA ILE A 72 -10.29 -7.81 2.24
C ILE A 72 -11.45 -8.78 2.52
N ALA A 73 -11.18 -10.09 2.49
CA ALA A 73 -12.20 -11.11 2.80
C ALA A 73 -12.67 -11.06 4.26
N GLU A 74 -11.73 -10.80 5.19
CA GLU A 74 -12.02 -10.63 6.62
C GLU A 74 -12.70 -9.29 6.92
N ASN A 75 -12.50 -8.27 6.06
CA ASN A 75 -13.00 -6.92 6.23
C ASN A 75 -13.85 -6.48 5.01
N PRO A 76 -15.04 -7.05 4.80
CA PRO A 76 -15.87 -6.82 3.60
C PRO A 76 -16.40 -5.37 3.46
N GLY A 77 -16.29 -4.54 4.50
CA GLY A 77 -16.60 -3.11 4.45
C GLY A 77 -15.44 -2.23 3.98
N TRP A 78 -14.22 -2.78 3.92
CA TRP A 78 -13.01 -2.00 3.68
C TRP A 78 -12.82 -1.64 2.21
N GLY A 79 -13.30 -2.49 1.29
CA GLY A 79 -13.19 -2.26 -0.16
C GLY A 79 -14.37 -1.51 -0.80
N LYS A 80 -15.31 -1.00 0.00
CA LYS A 80 -16.48 -0.25 -0.49
C LYS A 80 -16.19 1.23 -0.71
#